data_AF-K9KDR0-F1
#
_entry.id   AF-K9KDR0-F1
#
_cell.length_a   1.000
_cell.length_b   1.000
_cell.length_c   1.000
_cell.angle_alpha   90.00
_cell.angle_beta   90.00
_cell.angle_gamma   90.00
#
_symmetry.space_group_name_H-M   'P 1'
#
loop_
_entity.id
_entity.type
_entity.pdbx_description
1 polymer ?
#
loop_
_entity_poly.entity_id
_entity_poly.type
_entity_poly.pdbx_seq_one_letter_code
_entity_poly.pdbx_strand_id
1 'polypeptide(L)'
;GAAWEEALRVVYKYNRLDIIETNVKPSILEAQKNYMAFLDSQTATFIRHKKRLLVVRELKEQAQQVNLDEDEPHGQDSDLFSETSSVVSGSDMSGKYSHSNSRISARSSKNRRKAERKKHSLKEGSPLEDLALMEALKEVAQGTEKLKDEVYHILKVLFLFEFDEQGRELQTAFEDTLQLMERSLPEIWTLTHEQSSATPVLGPDSTANSIMASYQQQKTSVPLLDAELFIPPKINKRTQWKLSLLE
;
A
#
# COMPACT_ATOMS: atom_id res chain seq x y z
N GLY A 1 25.80 9.31 -6.93
CA GLY A 1 24.68 9.20 -5.97
C GLY A 1 24.46 10.50 -5.23
N ALA A 2 24.08 11.56 -5.96
CA ALA A 2 23.55 12.82 -5.42
C ALA A 2 24.31 13.51 -4.24
N ALA A 3 25.59 13.18 -4.00
CA ALA A 3 26.39 13.77 -2.94
C ALA A 3 27.00 15.12 -3.39
N TRP A 4 26.15 16.11 -3.66
CA TRP A 4 26.54 17.37 -4.30
C TRP A 4 27.54 18.19 -3.48
N GLU A 5 27.30 18.33 -2.16
CA GLU A 5 28.17 19.09 -1.27
C GLU A 5 29.57 18.48 -1.17
N GLU A 6 29.64 17.14 -1.11
CA GLU A 6 30.91 16.42 -1.07
C GLU A 6 31.65 16.50 -2.42
N ALA A 7 30.92 16.43 -3.54
CA ALA A 7 31.50 16.66 -4.86
C ALA A 7 32.13 18.06 -4.96
N LEU A 8 31.43 19.09 -4.50
CA LEU A 8 31.96 20.45 -4.46
C LEU A 8 33.18 20.56 -3.56
N ARG A 9 33.13 19.99 -2.34
CA ARG A 9 34.26 19.99 -1.41
C ARG A 9 35.52 19.40 -2.06
N VAL A 10 35.39 18.30 -2.79
CA VAL A 10 36.50 17.65 -3.50
C VAL A 10 37.01 18.53 -4.64
N VAL A 11 36.12 19.13 -5.43
CA VAL A 11 36.49 20.04 -6.52
C VAL A 11 37.32 21.22 -6.00
N TYR A 12 36.86 21.88 -4.92
CA TYR A 12 37.59 22.98 -4.30
C TYR A 12 38.91 22.52 -3.67
N LYS A 13 38.93 21.35 -3.02
CA LYS A 13 40.15 20.77 -2.42
C LYS A 13 41.29 20.59 -3.42
N TYR A 14 40.96 20.21 -4.66
CA TYR A 14 41.95 20.00 -5.72
C TYR A 14 42.06 21.17 -6.71
N ASN A 15 41.37 22.28 -6.43
CA ASN A 15 41.41 23.50 -7.23
C ASN A 15 41.03 23.30 -8.72
N ARG A 16 40.13 22.33 -8.99
CA ARG A 16 39.67 21.93 -10.33
C ARG A 16 38.30 22.51 -10.66
N LEU A 17 38.20 23.85 -10.61
CA LEU A 17 36.94 24.57 -10.81
C LEU A 17 36.32 24.34 -12.20
N ASP A 18 37.12 23.92 -13.18
CA ASP A 18 36.67 23.51 -14.52
C ASP A 18 35.66 22.35 -14.49
N ILE A 19 35.73 21.49 -13.46
CA ILE A 19 34.81 20.36 -13.28
C ILE A 19 33.39 20.84 -12.91
N ILE A 20 33.25 22.04 -12.33
CA ILE A 20 31.95 22.59 -11.96
C ILE A 20 31.09 22.79 -13.22
N GLU A 21 31.64 23.48 -14.22
CA GLU A 21 30.93 23.77 -15.46
C GLU A 21 30.79 22.53 -16.35
N THR A 22 31.81 21.67 -16.41
CA THR A 22 31.84 20.53 -17.34
C THR A 22 31.08 19.30 -16.85
N ASN A 23 30.98 19.09 -15.53
CA ASN A 23 30.34 17.90 -14.96
C ASN A 23 29.28 18.23 -13.92
N VAL A 24 29.57 19.08 -12.92
CA VAL A 24 28.66 19.26 -11.77
C VAL A 24 27.34 19.89 -12.19
N LYS A 25 27.38 21.03 -12.88
CA LYS A 25 26.17 21.73 -13.36
C LYS A 25 25.32 20.87 -14.29
N PRO A 26 25.89 20.23 -15.35
CA PRO A 26 25.12 19.30 -16.18
C PRO A 26 24.49 18.15 -15.39
N SER A 27 25.21 17.55 -14.44
CA SER A 27 24.67 16.46 -13.61
C SER A 27 23.56 16.91 -12.66
N ILE A 28 23.62 18.15 -12.14
CA ILE A 28 22.53 18.71 -11.33
C ILE A 28 21.27 18.89 -12.17
N LEU A 29 21.39 19.46 -13.38
CA LEU A 29 20.26 19.66 -14.27
C LEU A 29 19.67 18.33 -14.77
N GLU A 30 20.52 17.34 -15.04
CA GLU A 30 20.07 15.98 -15.37
C GLU A 30 19.33 15.33 -14.19
N ALA A 31 19.87 15.48 -12.97
CA ALA A 31 19.19 14.98 -11.77
C ALA A 31 17.83 15.65 -11.55
N GLN A 32 17.73 16.97 -11.77
CA GLN A 32 16.44 17.68 -11.68
C GLN A 32 15.42 17.11 -12.66
N LYS A 33 15.80 16.89 -13.92
CA LYS A 33 14.91 16.27 -14.92
C LYS A 33 14.48 14.86 -14.53
N ASN A 34 15.41 14.08 -13.96
CA ASN A 34 15.10 12.73 -13.49
C ASN A 34 14.13 12.76 -12.29
N TYR A 35 14.28 13.71 -11.36
CA TYR A 35 13.31 13.89 -10.28
C TYR A 35 11.94 14.32 -10.83
N MET A 36 11.88 15.25 -11.78
CA MET A 36 10.61 15.66 -12.40
C MET A 36 9.89 14.47 -13.04
N ALA A 37 10.58 13.70 -13.90
CA ALA A 37 10.00 12.53 -14.54
C ALA A 37 9.59 11.45 -13.52
N PHE A 38 10.37 11.30 -12.44
CA PHE A 38 10.02 10.40 -11.35
C PHE A 38 8.74 10.85 -10.64
N LEU A 39 8.61 12.13 -10.30
CA LEU A 39 7.42 12.69 -9.64
C LEU A 39 6.18 12.54 -10.52
N ASP A 40 6.29 12.83 -11.82
CA ASP A 40 5.19 12.60 -12.77
C ASP A 40 4.76 11.14 -12.78
N SER A 41 5.72 10.22 -12.79
CA SER A 41 5.44 8.78 -12.77
C SER A 41 4.75 8.33 -11.48
N GLN A 42 5.20 8.83 -10.32
CA GLN A 42 4.60 8.52 -9.02
C GLN A 42 3.19 9.08 -8.92
N THR A 43 3.01 10.34 -9.32
CA THR A 43 1.70 11.02 -9.34
C THR A 43 0.71 10.31 -10.25
N ALA A 44 1.12 9.97 -11.48
CA ALA A 44 0.27 9.24 -12.41
C ALA A 44 -0.10 7.84 -11.89
N THR A 45 0.85 7.14 -11.27
CA THR A 45 0.65 5.82 -10.66
C THR A 45 -0.32 5.91 -9.48
N PHE A 46 -0.12 6.88 -8.60
CA PHE A 46 -0.98 7.14 -7.44
C PHE A 46 -2.41 7.44 -7.86
N ILE A 47 -2.62 8.36 -8.82
CA ILE A 47 -3.95 8.71 -9.33
C ILE A 47 -4.63 7.50 -9.95
N ARG A 48 -3.90 6.69 -10.73
CA ARG A 48 -4.44 5.48 -11.36
C ARG A 48 -4.91 4.46 -10.32
N HIS A 49 -4.08 4.17 -9.32
CA HIS A 49 -4.42 3.23 -8.25
C HIS A 49 -5.58 3.75 -7.40
N LYS A 50 -5.61 5.05 -7.08
CA LYS A 50 -6.72 5.68 -6.36
C LYS A 50 -8.03 5.53 -7.12
N LYS A 51 -8.07 5.89 -8.41
CA LYS A 51 -9.26 5.75 -9.26
C LYS A 51 -9.74 4.30 -9.30
N ARG A 52 -8.82 3.35 -9.49
CA ARG A 52 -9.18 1.92 -9.52
C ARG A 52 -9.74 1.45 -8.17
N LEU A 53 -9.15 1.88 -7.06
CA LEU A 53 -9.61 1.52 -5.73
C LEU A 53 -11.05 1.99 -5.48
N LEU A 54 -11.41 3.20 -5.92
CA LEU A 54 -12.78 3.70 -5.82
C LEU A 54 -13.77 2.82 -6.60
N VAL A 55 -13.43 2.46 -7.85
CA VAL A 55 -14.26 1.57 -8.67
C VAL A 55 -14.41 0.18 -8.03
N VAL A 56 -13.32 -0.39 -7.50
CA VAL A 56 -13.36 -1.71 -6.83
C VAL A 56 -14.25 -1.67 -5.59
N ARG A 57 -14.24 -0.56 -4.84
CA ARG A 57 -15.11 -0.38 -3.67
C ARG A 57 -16.59 -0.27 -4.05
N GLU A 58 -16.91 0.54 -5.06
CA GLU A 58 -18.28 0.67 -5.57
C GLU A 58 -18.83 -0.68 -6.08
N LEU A 59 -18.02 -1.45 -6.82
CA LEU A 59 -18.43 -2.78 -7.29
C LEU A 59 -18.67 -3.77 -6.13
N LYS A 60 -17.87 -3.69 -5.07
CA LYS A 60 -18.09 -4.52 -3.87
C LYS A 60 -19.37 -4.12 -3.12
N GLU A 61 -19.66 -2.83 -3.04
CA GLU A 61 -20.88 -2.33 -2.42
C GLU A 61 -22.13 -2.76 -3.21
N GLN A 62 -22.12 -2.60 -4.53
CA GLN A 62 -23.22 -3.07 -5.40
C GLN A 62 -23.44 -4.58 -5.28
N ALA A 63 -22.37 -5.38 -5.24
CA ALA A 63 -22.49 -6.82 -5.03
C ALA A 63 -23.08 -7.17 -3.65
N GLN A 64 -22.82 -6.38 -2.60
CA GLN A 64 -23.44 -6.58 -1.29
C GLN A 64 -24.93 -6.22 -1.29
N GLN A 65 -25.32 -5.14 -1.95
CA GLN A 65 -26.72 -4.72 -2.06
C GLN A 65 -27.58 -5.74 -2.82
N VAL A 66 -27.06 -6.30 -3.92
CA VAL A 66 -27.78 -7.35 -4.69
C VAL A 66 -28.00 -8.62 -3.87
N ASN A 67 -27.06 -9.01 -3.00
CA ASN A 67 -27.26 -10.16 -2.11
C ASN A 67 -28.27 -9.88 -0.98
N LEU A 68 -28.45 -8.63 -0.57
CA LEU A 68 -29.43 -8.24 0.45
C LEU A 68 -30.85 -8.13 -0.11
N ASP A 69 -31.01 -7.76 -1.37
CA ASP A 69 -32.31 -7.70 -2.06
C ASP A 69 -32.85 -9.09 -2.46
N GLU A 70 -32.01 -10.14 -2.52
CA GLU A 70 -32.49 -11.53 -2.66
C GLU A 70 -32.93 -12.15 -1.31
N ASP A 71 -32.61 -11.51 -0.18
CA ASP A 71 -32.99 -11.96 1.17
C ASP A 71 -34.25 -11.18 1.69
N GLU A 72 -35.34 -11.14 0.91
CA GLU A 72 -36.68 -10.87 1.46
C GLU A 72 -37.33 -12.19 1.94
N PRO A 73 -38.02 -12.21 3.10
CA PRO A 73 -38.16 -13.40 3.93
C PRO A 73 -39.31 -14.29 3.46
N HIS A 74 -39.05 -15.19 2.52
CA HIS A 74 -39.82 -16.43 2.45
C HIS A 74 -39.22 -17.44 3.41
N GLY A 75 -39.82 -17.49 4.60
CA GLY A 75 -39.52 -18.51 5.60
C GLY A 75 -39.79 -19.93 5.10
N GLN A 76 -39.23 -20.89 5.86
CA GLN A 76 -39.56 -22.32 5.81
C GLN A 76 -38.94 -23.02 4.58
N ASP A 77 -37.97 -23.92 4.64
CA ASP A 77 -37.45 -24.74 5.73
C ASP A 77 -35.99 -25.12 5.45
N SER A 78 -35.26 -25.34 6.55
CA SER A 78 -34.33 -26.46 6.70
C SER A 78 -34.48 -27.56 5.62
N ASP A 79 -33.46 -27.77 4.79
CA ASP A 79 -33.07 -29.14 4.43
C ASP A 79 -31.60 -29.26 4.00
N LEU A 80 -30.83 -29.81 4.95
CA LEU A 80 -29.83 -30.86 4.74
C LEU A 80 -28.51 -30.47 4.09
N PHE A 81 -27.58 -30.10 4.97
CA PHE A 81 -26.33 -30.86 5.13
C PHE A 81 -26.38 -32.24 4.44
N SER A 82 -25.72 -32.38 3.29
CA SER A 82 -25.26 -33.68 2.82
C SER A 82 -23.79 -33.84 3.22
N GLU A 83 -23.62 -34.13 4.50
CA GLU A 83 -22.50 -34.90 4.99
C GLU A 83 -22.48 -36.24 4.24
N THR A 84 -21.51 -36.44 3.35
CA THR A 84 -21.04 -37.80 3.03
C THR A 84 -19.64 -37.97 3.57
N SER A 85 -19.64 -38.25 4.87
CA SER A 85 -18.84 -39.30 5.50
C SER A 85 -18.18 -40.24 4.47
N SER A 86 -16.86 -40.18 4.38
CA SER A 86 -16.03 -41.28 3.91
C SER A 86 -15.16 -41.72 5.09
N VAL A 87 -15.78 -42.51 5.98
CA VAL A 87 -15.07 -43.40 6.90
C VAL A 87 -14.61 -44.61 6.09
N VAL A 88 -13.33 -44.66 5.72
CA VAL A 88 -12.71 -45.93 5.33
C VAL A 88 -12.07 -46.53 6.57
N SER A 89 -12.59 -47.70 6.93
CA SER A 89 -12.25 -48.49 8.10
C SER A 89 -10.75 -48.66 8.31
N GLY A 90 -10.36 -48.54 9.58
CA GLY A 90 -9.15 -49.15 10.09
C GLY A 90 -9.21 -50.67 9.94
N SER A 91 -8.12 -51.23 9.44
CA SER A 91 -7.72 -52.58 9.82
C SER A 91 -6.26 -52.49 10.26
N ASP A 92 -6.05 -52.87 11.51
CA ASP A 92 -4.77 -52.92 12.19
C ASP A 92 -3.87 -53.96 11.52
N MET A 93 -2.64 -53.56 11.16
CA MET A 93 -1.50 -54.47 11.27
C MET A 93 -0.18 -53.71 11.42
N SER A 94 0.45 -53.96 12.57
CA SER A 94 1.86 -53.83 12.94
C SER A 94 2.79 -53.01 12.03
N GLY A 95 3.46 -52.00 12.62
CA GLY A 95 4.68 -51.47 12.01
C GLY A 95 5.24 -50.25 12.72
N LYS A 96 6.23 -50.47 13.58
CA LYS A 96 7.10 -49.43 14.14
C LYS A 96 7.84 -48.72 13.00
N TYR A 97 7.53 -47.45 12.75
CA TYR A 97 8.42 -46.58 11.96
C TYR A 97 8.24 -45.11 12.35
N SER A 98 9.24 -44.59 13.05
CA SER A 98 9.53 -43.17 13.19
C SER A 98 9.81 -42.57 11.81
N HIS A 99 8.84 -41.85 11.23
CA HIS A 99 9.06 -41.09 10.00
C HIS A 99 8.64 -39.62 10.17
N SER A 100 9.63 -38.82 10.58
CA SER A 100 9.99 -37.50 10.03
C SER A 100 8.85 -36.68 9.39
N ASN A 101 8.32 -35.73 10.17
CA ASN A 101 7.26 -34.79 9.80
C ASN A 101 7.68 -33.70 8.77
N SER A 102 8.69 -33.93 7.93
CA SER A 102 9.30 -32.86 7.10
C SER A 102 8.60 -32.60 5.75
N ARG A 103 7.63 -33.42 5.34
CA ARG A 103 7.02 -33.34 3.99
C ARG A 103 5.77 -32.45 3.92
N ILE A 104 5.15 -32.13 5.06
CA ILE A 104 3.90 -31.35 5.13
C ILE A 104 4.18 -29.84 5.09
N SER A 105 5.30 -29.38 5.68
CA SER A 105 5.67 -27.96 5.75
C SER A 105 6.10 -27.35 4.41
N ALA A 106 6.70 -28.15 3.51
CA ALA A 106 7.17 -27.68 2.21
C ALA A 106 6.03 -27.35 1.23
N ARG A 107 4.91 -28.09 1.30
CA ARG A 107 3.68 -27.78 0.55
C ARG A 107 3.00 -26.51 1.09
N SER A 108 2.95 -26.34 2.42
CA SER A 108 2.44 -25.12 3.07
C SER A 108 3.26 -23.88 2.71
N SER A 109 4.60 -23.96 2.70
CA SER A 109 5.48 -22.84 2.31
C SER A 109 5.30 -22.41 0.84
N LYS A 110 5.22 -23.38 -0.09
CA LYS A 110 4.94 -23.08 -1.51
C LYS A 110 3.53 -22.50 -1.71
N ASN A 111 2.54 -23.02 -0.98
CA ASN A 111 1.17 -22.52 -1.06
C ASN A 111 1.06 -21.12 -0.42
N ARG A 112 1.78 -20.86 0.68
CA ARG A 112 1.92 -19.54 1.29
C ARG A 112 2.54 -18.56 0.32
N ARG A 113 3.69 -18.88 -0.30
CA ARG A 113 4.31 -18.02 -1.33
C ARG A 113 3.38 -17.76 -2.52
N LYS A 114 2.57 -18.74 -2.93
CA LYS A 114 1.58 -18.57 -4.01
C LYS A 114 0.40 -17.69 -3.57
N ALA A 115 -0.05 -17.82 -2.32
CA ALA A 115 -1.08 -16.96 -1.73
C ALA A 115 -0.59 -15.52 -1.55
N GLU A 116 0.63 -15.33 -1.02
CA GLU A 116 1.30 -14.02 -0.91
C GLU A 116 1.42 -13.36 -2.29
N ARG A 117 1.85 -14.08 -3.32
CA ARG A 117 1.92 -13.53 -4.70
C ARG A 117 0.55 -13.12 -5.26
N LYS A 118 -0.53 -13.73 -4.81
CA LYS A 118 -1.90 -13.34 -5.20
C LYS A 118 -2.41 -12.16 -4.39
N LYS A 119 -1.98 -12.02 -3.13
CA LYS A 119 -2.32 -10.89 -2.25
C LYS A 119 -1.79 -9.57 -2.80
N HIS A 120 -0.56 -9.54 -3.29
CA HIS A 120 0.06 -8.35 -3.87
C HIS A 120 -0.21 -8.21 -5.39
N SER A 121 -1.13 -8.99 -5.93
CA SER A 121 -1.41 -9.00 -7.36
C SER A 121 -2.32 -7.84 -7.72
N LEU A 122 -1.76 -6.78 -8.32
CA LEU A 122 -2.47 -5.65 -8.93
C LEU A 122 -3.25 -6.03 -10.21
N LYS A 123 -3.59 -7.31 -10.39
CA LYS A 123 -4.35 -7.78 -11.54
C LYS A 123 -5.82 -7.46 -11.33
N GLU A 124 -6.41 -6.76 -12.28
CA GLU A 124 -7.82 -6.41 -12.29
C GLU A 124 -8.71 -7.66 -12.13
N GLY A 125 -9.64 -7.61 -11.18
CA GLY A 125 -10.56 -8.71 -10.86
C GLY A 125 -10.00 -9.75 -9.87
N SER A 126 -8.86 -9.49 -9.23
CA SER A 126 -8.36 -10.34 -8.13
C SER A 126 -9.27 -10.19 -6.89
N PRO A 127 -9.56 -11.27 -6.13
CA PRO A 127 -10.38 -11.19 -4.91
C PRO A 127 -9.85 -10.20 -3.85
N LEU A 128 -8.54 -9.95 -3.85
CA LEU A 128 -7.83 -9.06 -2.89
C LEU A 128 -7.27 -7.80 -3.58
N GLU A 129 -7.83 -7.42 -4.73
CA GLU A 129 -7.37 -6.27 -5.51
C GLU A 129 -7.39 -4.96 -4.70
N ASP A 130 -8.39 -4.76 -3.84
CA ASP A 130 -8.49 -3.59 -2.97
C ASP A 130 -7.35 -3.50 -1.95
N LEU A 131 -6.98 -4.61 -1.32
CA LEU A 131 -5.85 -4.66 -0.39
C LEU A 131 -4.53 -4.37 -1.13
N ALA A 132 -4.33 -4.97 -2.30
CA ALA A 132 -3.15 -4.74 -3.13
C ALA A 132 -3.01 -3.27 -3.56
N LEU A 133 -4.12 -2.63 -3.93
CA LEU A 133 -4.14 -1.22 -4.32
C LEU A 133 -3.85 -0.29 -3.12
N MET A 134 -4.40 -0.59 -1.95
CA MET A 134 -4.11 0.20 -0.73
C MET A 134 -2.64 0.07 -0.32
N GLU A 135 -2.06 -1.12 -0.41
CA GLU A 135 -0.64 -1.34 -0.16
C GLU A 135 0.23 -0.55 -1.15
N ALA A 136 -0.05 -0.64 -2.46
CA ALA A 136 0.66 0.12 -3.48
C ALA A 136 0.55 1.65 -3.28
N LEU A 137 -0.63 2.15 -2.90
CA LEU A 137 -0.84 3.58 -2.59
C LEU A 137 -0.02 4.00 -1.36
N LYS A 138 0.05 3.16 -0.33
CA LYS A 138 0.86 3.39 0.87
C LYS A 138 2.35 3.40 0.54
N GLU A 139 2.82 2.46 -0.27
CA GLU A 139 4.22 2.39 -0.70
C GLU A 139 4.64 3.63 -1.49
N VAL A 140 3.81 4.07 -2.45
CA VAL A 140 4.06 5.30 -3.22
C VAL A 140 4.14 6.52 -2.29
N ALA A 141 3.18 6.69 -1.38
CA ALA A 141 3.18 7.81 -0.45
C ALA A 141 4.41 7.81 0.49
N GLN A 142 4.80 6.64 1.01
CA GLN A 142 6.00 6.51 1.84
C GLN A 142 7.30 6.72 1.04
N GLY A 143 7.33 6.29 -0.23
CA GLY A 143 8.45 6.53 -1.13
C GLY A 143 8.65 8.02 -1.37
N THR A 144 7.59 8.74 -1.71
CA THR A 144 7.61 10.19 -1.91
C THR A 144 8.02 10.95 -0.65
N GLU A 145 7.55 10.52 0.53
CA GLU A 145 7.93 11.15 1.80
C GLU A 145 9.45 11.05 2.09
N LYS A 146 10.07 9.91 1.76
CA LYS A 146 11.51 9.70 1.96
C LYS A 146 12.37 10.60 1.06
N LEU A 147 11.82 11.08 -0.05
CA LEU A 147 12.54 11.96 -0.98
C LEU A 147 12.69 13.39 -0.47
N LYS A 148 12.02 13.78 0.63
CA LYS A 148 12.11 15.14 1.19
C LYS A 148 13.56 15.58 1.41
N ASP A 149 14.38 14.70 1.98
CA ASP A 149 15.77 15.01 2.23
C ASP A 149 16.53 15.17 0.91
N GLU A 150 16.37 14.24 -0.03
CA GLU A 150 17.05 14.29 -1.34
C GLU A 150 16.67 15.54 -2.14
N VAL A 151 15.38 15.89 -2.17
CA VAL A 151 14.84 17.10 -2.79
C VAL A 151 15.42 18.35 -2.13
N TYR A 152 15.49 18.40 -0.81
CA TYR A 152 16.10 19.52 -0.10
C TYR A 152 17.57 19.73 -0.49
N HIS A 153 18.36 18.65 -0.58
CA HIS A 153 19.78 18.75 -0.97
C HIS A 153 19.96 19.23 -2.41
N ILE A 154 19.14 18.76 -3.37
CA ILE A 154 19.23 19.23 -4.75
C ILE A 154 18.76 20.68 -4.89
N LEU A 155 17.71 21.10 -4.18
CA LEU A 155 17.23 22.48 -4.18
C LEU A 155 18.33 23.46 -3.73
N LYS A 156 19.12 23.09 -2.71
CA LYS A 156 20.24 23.92 -2.24
C LYS A 156 21.28 24.16 -3.33
N VAL A 157 21.63 23.12 -4.08
CA VAL A 157 22.65 23.25 -5.14
C VAL A 157 22.12 23.85 -6.43
N LEU A 158 20.82 23.69 -6.72
CA LEU A 158 20.15 24.44 -7.79
C LEU A 158 20.22 25.94 -7.51
N PHE A 159 19.85 26.36 -6.30
CA PHE A 159 19.96 27.76 -5.87
C PHE A 159 21.42 28.25 -5.88
N LEU A 160 22.36 27.45 -5.38
CA LEU A 160 23.80 27.81 -5.37
C LEU A 160 24.36 28.12 -6.76
N PHE A 161 23.83 27.47 -7.80
CA PHE A 161 24.26 27.65 -9.19
C PHE A 161 23.32 28.52 -10.02
N GLU A 162 22.44 29.29 -9.36
CA GLU A 162 21.50 30.24 -10.00
C GLU A 162 20.50 29.56 -10.95
N PHE A 163 20.20 28.29 -10.71
CA PHE A 163 19.17 27.51 -11.42
C PHE A 163 17.81 27.66 -10.74
N ASP A 164 17.40 28.91 -10.52
CA ASP A 164 16.23 29.23 -9.72
C ASP A 164 14.91 28.77 -10.37
N GLU A 165 14.84 28.80 -11.69
CA GLU A 165 13.66 28.32 -12.44
C GLU A 165 13.45 26.82 -12.22
N GLN A 166 14.52 26.03 -12.36
CA GLN A 166 14.51 24.58 -12.18
C GLN A 166 14.27 24.22 -10.70
N GLY A 167 14.82 25.03 -9.79
CA GLY A 167 14.56 24.91 -8.36
C GLY A 167 13.09 25.14 -8.01
N ARG A 168 12.48 26.22 -8.52
CA ARG A 168 11.05 26.52 -8.33
C ARG A 168 10.14 25.47 -8.93
N GLU A 169 10.44 25.02 -10.15
CA GLU A 169 9.70 23.97 -10.83
C GLU A 169 9.68 22.68 -9.99
N LEU A 170 10.86 22.22 -9.55
CA LEU A 170 10.98 21.02 -8.73
C LEU A 170 10.28 21.17 -7.37
N GLN A 171 10.45 22.32 -6.71
CA GLN A 171 9.83 22.60 -5.41
C GLN A 171 8.29 22.58 -5.52
N THR A 172 7.73 23.21 -6.55
CA THR A 172 6.29 23.26 -6.79
C THR A 172 5.74 21.88 -7.14
N ALA A 173 6.37 21.17 -8.07
CA ALA A 173 5.93 19.83 -8.48
C ALA A 173 5.97 18.82 -7.32
N PHE A 174 7.00 18.89 -6.47
CA PHE A 174 7.10 18.04 -5.29
C PHE A 174 6.06 18.40 -4.23
N GLU A 175 5.81 19.70 -4.00
CA GLU A 175 4.75 20.16 -3.12
C GLU A 175 3.37 19.68 -3.59
N ASP A 176 3.03 19.89 -4.86
CA ASP A 176 1.74 19.50 -5.42
C ASP A 176 1.51 17.99 -5.29
N THR A 177 2.56 17.20 -5.53
CA THR A 177 2.54 15.74 -5.35
C THR A 177 2.25 15.36 -3.90
N LEU A 178 2.94 15.99 -2.94
CA LEU A 178 2.72 15.74 -1.50
C LEU A 178 1.31 16.16 -1.06
N GLN A 179 0.83 17.32 -1.49
CA GLN A 179 -0.51 17.82 -1.17
C GLN A 179 -1.60 16.91 -1.76
N LEU A 180 -1.41 16.41 -2.99
CA LEU A 180 -2.32 15.46 -3.62
C LEU A 180 -2.44 14.17 -2.81
N MET A 181 -1.31 13.62 -2.38
CA MET A 181 -1.28 12.42 -1.55
C MET A 181 -1.97 12.66 -0.21
N GLU A 182 -1.67 13.78 0.45
CA GLU A 182 -2.27 14.15 1.74
C GLU A 182 -3.78 14.31 1.66
N ARG A 183 -4.29 15.03 0.66
CA ARG A 183 -5.74 15.20 0.43
C ARG A 183 -6.45 13.88 0.15
N SER A 184 -5.74 12.93 -0.46
CA SER A 184 -6.29 11.62 -0.81
C SER A 184 -6.29 10.63 0.35
N LEU A 185 -5.51 10.85 1.42
CA LEU A 185 -5.47 9.97 2.58
C LEU A 185 -6.84 9.75 3.24
N PRO A 186 -7.62 10.79 3.59
CA PRO A 186 -8.93 10.56 4.20
C PRO A 186 -9.85 9.77 3.27
N GLU A 187 -9.92 10.10 1.97
CA GLU A 187 -10.78 9.38 1.01
C GLU A 187 -10.42 7.89 0.88
N ILE A 188 -9.14 7.55 0.98
CA ILE A 188 -8.68 6.16 0.87
C ILE A 188 -8.91 5.42 2.20
N TRP A 189 -8.66 6.02 3.36
CA TRP A 189 -8.67 5.33 4.66
C TRP A 189 -9.97 5.49 5.49
N THR A 190 -10.94 6.32 5.10
CA THR A 190 -12.22 6.46 5.84
C THR A 190 -13.15 5.26 5.72
N LEU A 191 -13.28 4.65 4.53
CA LEU A 191 -14.23 3.55 4.29
C LEU A 191 -13.94 2.27 5.08
N THR A 192 -12.71 2.08 5.57
CA THR A 192 -12.36 0.90 6.36
C THR A 192 -12.88 0.96 7.80
N HIS A 193 -13.12 2.18 8.33
CA HIS A 193 -13.67 2.30 9.67
C HIS A 193 -15.06 1.65 9.74
N GLU A 194 -15.87 1.74 8.68
CA GLU A 194 -17.20 1.14 8.64
C GLU A 194 -17.19 -0.39 8.58
N GLN A 195 -16.18 -1.00 7.94
CA GLN A 195 -16.01 -2.46 7.95
C GLN A 195 -15.47 -3.00 9.29
N SER A 196 -14.71 -2.17 10.02
CA SER A 196 -14.14 -2.53 11.33
C SER A 196 -15.08 -2.22 12.50
N SER A 197 -16.05 -1.32 12.29
CA SER A 197 -17.09 -0.97 13.27
C SER A 197 -18.29 -1.90 13.27
N ALA A 198 -18.15 -3.12 12.76
CA ALA A 198 -18.98 -4.23 13.23
C ALA A 198 -18.55 -4.56 14.68
N THR A 199 -18.79 -3.62 15.60
CA THR A 199 -18.80 -3.92 17.03
C THR A 199 -19.69 -5.14 17.22
N PRO A 200 -19.20 -6.21 17.86
CA PRO A 200 -20.05 -7.36 18.14
C PRO A 200 -21.25 -6.82 18.90
N VAL A 201 -22.44 -6.97 18.31
CA VAL A 201 -23.70 -6.63 18.96
C VAL A 201 -23.86 -7.65 20.09
N LEU A 202 -23.23 -7.36 21.22
CA LEU A 202 -23.37 -8.04 22.50
C LEU A 202 -24.19 -7.10 23.41
N GLY A 203 -25.41 -6.82 22.97
CA GLY A 203 -26.41 -6.19 23.81
C GLY A 203 -27.19 -7.25 24.59
N PRO A 204 -27.88 -6.86 25.68
CA PRO A 204 -28.80 -7.76 26.38
C PRO A 204 -29.94 -8.31 25.49
N ASP A 205 -30.22 -7.66 24.35
CA ASP A 205 -31.23 -8.06 23.37
C ASP A 205 -30.68 -8.92 22.22
N SER A 206 -29.41 -9.35 22.28
CA SER A 206 -28.77 -10.09 21.19
C SER A 206 -29.06 -11.60 21.26
N THR A 207 -29.76 -12.11 20.26
CA THR A 207 -30.10 -13.54 20.14
C THR A 207 -28.86 -14.36 19.77
N ALA A 208 -28.83 -15.64 20.16
CA ALA A 208 -27.75 -16.59 19.84
C ALA A 208 -27.39 -16.64 18.34
N ASN A 209 -28.38 -16.44 17.45
CA ASN A 209 -28.15 -16.37 15.99
C ASN A 209 -27.39 -15.11 15.57
N SER A 210 -27.71 -13.95 16.16
CA SER A 210 -27.00 -12.68 15.90
C SER A 210 -25.56 -12.73 16.40
N ILE A 211 -25.34 -13.37 17.54
CA ILE A 211 -24.00 -13.62 18.09
C ILE A 211 -23.23 -14.56 17.14
N MET A 212 -23.81 -15.69 16.75
CA MET A 212 -23.14 -16.66 15.88
C MET A 212 -22.82 -16.11 14.48
N ALA A 213 -23.70 -15.27 13.91
CA ALA A 213 -23.47 -14.56 12.65
C ALA A 213 -22.31 -13.56 12.75
N SER A 214 -22.21 -12.81 13.85
CA SER A 214 -21.09 -11.88 14.09
C SER A 214 -19.73 -12.59 14.19
N TYR A 215 -19.70 -13.78 14.80
CA TYR A 215 -18.50 -14.63 14.87
C TYR A 215 -18.12 -15.26 13.52
N GLN A 216 -19.10 -15.56 12.65
CA GLN A 216 -18.83 -16.03 11.29
C GLN A 216 -18.25 -14.90 10.41
N GLN A 217 -18.76 -13.67 10.52
CA GLN A 217 -18.19 -12.50 9.84
C GLN A 217 -16.77 -12.18 10.36
N GLN A 218 -16.51 -12.38 11.66
CA GLN A 218 -15.16 -12.25 12.22
C GLN A 218 -14.21 -13.39 11.81
N LYS A 219 -14.68 -14.60 11.48
CA LYS A 219 -13.78 -15.65 10.94
C LYS A 219 -13.23 -15.33 9.54
N THR A 220 -13.85 -14.40 8.83
CA THR A 220 -13.31 -13.75 7.63
C THR A 220 -12.38 -12.57 7.93
N SER A 221 -12.12 -12.24 9.21
CA SER A 221 -11.21 -11.16 9.58
C SER A 221 -9.80 -11.47 9.08
N VAL A 222 -9.36 -10.59 8.19
CA VAL A 222 -8.08 -10.59 7.51
C VAL A 222 -6.93 -10.70 8.53
N PRO A 223 -5.91 -11.57 8.32
CA PRO A 223 -4.85 -11.82 9.31
C PRO A 223 -4.09 -10.54 9.71
N LEU A 224 -3.61 -10.50 10.95
CA LEU A 224 -3.00 -9.37 11.71
C LEU A 224 -1.93 -8.50 10.97
N LEU A 225 -1.33 -8.99 9.88
CA LEU A 225 -0.47 -8.21 8.98
C LEU A 225 -1.25 -7.19 8.13
N ASP A 226 -2.53 -7.43 7.87
CA ASP A 226 -3.42 -6.52 7.14
C ASP A 226 -3.88 -5.33 8.00
N ALA A 227 -3.77 -5.41 9.33
CA ALA A 227 -4.11 -4.30 10.23
C ALA A 227 -3.24 -3.06 9.99
N GLU A 228 -1.98 -3.24 9.58
CA GLU A 228 -1.08 -2.12 9.26
C GLU A 228 -1.41 -1.43 7.93
N LEU A 229 -2.05 -2.12 6.98
CA LEU A 229 -2.48 -1.52 5.71
C LEU A 229 -3.57 -0.47 5.92
N PHE A 230 -4.36 -0.63 6.98
CA PHE A 230 -5.42 0.31 7.37
C PHE A 230 -4.91 1.49 8.18
N ILE A 231 -3.61 1.57 8.46
CA ILE A 231 -2.99 2.75 9.07
C ILE A 231 -2.48 3.65 7.94
N PRO A 232 -2.97 4.89 7.82
CA PRO A 232 -2.53 5.80 6.78
C PRO A 232 -1.02 6.10 6.93
N PRO A 233 -0.28 6.24 5.83
CA PRO A 233 1.12 6.64 5.89
C PRO A 233 1.27 8.01 6.55
N LYS A 234 2.26 8.13 7.46
CA LYS A 234 2.54 9.37 8.17
C LYS A 234 3.30 10.33 7.24
N ILE A 235 2.62 11.34 6.72
CA ILE A 235 3.25 12.46 6.01
C ILE A 235 3.69 13.50 7.06
N ASN A 236 5.01 13.65 7.27
CA ASN A 236 5.56 14.51 8.29
C ASN A 236 5.56 15.97 7.82
N LYS A 237 4.60 16.76 8.30
CA LYS A 237 4.48 18.20 7.98
C LYS A 237 5.58 19.07 8.60
N ARG A 238 6.30 18.54 9.60
CA ARG A 238 7.30 19.29 10.36
C ARG A 238 8.68 19.32 9.68
N THR A 239 8.92 18.41 8.74
CA THR A 239 10.21 18.36 8.03
C THR A 239 10.26 19.52 7.04
N GLN A 240 11.13 20.49 7.31
CA GLN A 240 11.36 21.63 6.44
C GLN A 240 12.26 21.20 5.29
N TRP A 241 11.66 20.97 4.12
CA TRP A 241 12.38 20.62 2.89
C TRP A 241 12.31 21.73 1.82
N LYS A 242 11.42 22.71 1.99
CA LYS A 242 11.32 23.86 1.10
C LYS A 242 12.42 24.88 1.38
N LEU A 243 12.91 25.52 0.33
CA LEU A 243 13.75 26.70 0.44
C LEU A 243 12.91 27.95 0.26
N SER A 244 12.81 28.76 1.31
CA SER A 244 12.18 30.09 1.27
C SER A 244 12.89 31.07 0.32
N LEU A 245 14.12 30.74 -0.10
CA LEU A 245 14.90 31.51 -1.08
C LEU A 245 14.38 31.34 -2.52
N LEU A 246 13.56 30.30 -2.75
CA LEU A 246 12.95 29.99 -4.04
C LEU A 246 11.45 30.32 -4.04
N GLU A 247 10.91 30.96 -3.00
CA GLU A 247 9.52 31.45 -2.95
C GLU A 247 9.34 32.74 -3.76
#